data_AF-A0A3C0BN19-F1
#
_entry.id   AF-A0A3C0BN19-F1
#
_cell.length_a   1.000
_cell.length_b   1.000
_cell.length_c   1.000
_cell.angle_alpha   90.00
_cell.angle_beta   90.00
_cell.angle_gamma   90.00
#
_symmetry.space_group_name_H-M   'P 1'
#
loop_
_entity.id
_entity.type
_entity.pdbx_description
1 polymer ?
#
loop_
_entity_poly.entity_id
_entity_poly.type
_entity_poly.pdbx_seq_one_letter_code
_entity_poly.pdbx_strand_id
1 'polypeptide(L)'
;MSDTSLADKALGSESVGKLLVRLSIPAITAQIVNMLYNIVDRIYIGHIPGVGAPALTGVGVCMPIIMIISAFAALVSMGGAPRASIFMGRQDKESAQKTLGNCFILQIIISLVLTVVVVVWNGQFLTAFGASANTVGYAHSYLTVYALGTIFVQLTLGMNAFITAQGFAATSMLTVCIGAVCNIILDPMQTVSI
;
A
#
# COMPACT_ATOMS: atom_id res chain seq x y z
N MET A 1 27.46 -4.76 -11.25
CA MET A 1 28.02 -5.16 -9.93
C MET A 1 29.16 -4.23 -9.45
N SER A 2 29.58 -3.20 -10.21
CA SER A 2 30.67 -2.28 -9.83
C SER A 2 30.20 -0.95 -9.21
N ASP A 3 28.99 -0.46 -9.49
CA ASP A 3 28.55 0.88 -9.05
C ASP A 3 28.02 0.94 -7.61
N THR A 4 27.50 -0.17 -7.08
CA THR A 4 26.95 -0.23 -5.71
C THR A 4 28.04 -0.06 -4.64
N SER A 5 29.28 -0.49 -4.93
CA SER A 5 30.44 -0.45 -4.03
C SER A 5 30.97 0.98 -3.77
N LEU A 6 30.85 1.87 -4.78
CA LEU A 6 31.30 3.27 -4.66
C LEU A 6 30.28 4.12 -3.90
N ALA A 7 28.99 3.83 -4.06
CA ALA A 7 27.92 4.47 -3.30
C ALA A 7 28.01 4.14 -1.80
N ASP A 8 28.23 2.86 -1.46
CA ASP A 8 28.36 2.43 -0.05
C ASP A 8 29.57 3.05 0.66
N LYS A 9 30.69 3.23 -0.04
CA LYS A 9 31.88 3.93 0.52
C LYS A 9 31.66 5.42 0.74
N ALA A 10 30.86 6.08 -0.10
CA ALA A 10 30.57 7.51 0.00
C ALA A 10 29.56 7.85 1.11
N LEU A 11 28.64 6.91 1.43
CA LEU A 11 27.64 7.07 2.50
C LEU A 11 28.28 7.23 3.89
N GLY A 12 29.50 6.73 4.10
CA GLY A 12 30.22 6.81 5.38
C GLY A 12 31.23 7.95 5.52
N SER A 13 31.61 8.65 4.43
CA SER A 13 32.74 9.59 4.43
C SER A 13 32.38 11.04 4.05
N GLU A 14 31.22 11.31 3.48
CA GLU A 14 30.79 12.67 3.11
C GLU A 14 29.91 13.32 4.19
N SER A 15 29.96 14.66 4.28
CA SER A 15 29.10 15.42 5.19
C SER A 15 27.62 15.14 4.91
N VAL A 16 26.85 14.81 5.96
CA VAL A 16 25.44 14.42 5.89
C VAL A 16 24.59 15.36 5.02
N GLY A 17 24.84 16.67 5.05
CA GLY A 17 24.10 17.66 4.25
C GLY A 17 24.29 17.52 2.73
N LYS A 18 25.52 17.27 2.26
CA LYS A 18 25.82 17.12 0.83
C LYS A 18 25.24 15.82 0.28
N LEU A 19 25.30 14.77 1.10
CA LEU A 19 24.71 13.46 0.82
C LEU A 19 23.18 13.54 0.77
N LEU A 20 22.56 14.25 1.72
CA LEU A 20 21.12 14.54 1.73
C LEU A 20 20.68 15.22 0.44
N VAL A 21 21.34 16.29 0.01
CA VAL A 21 20.97 17.01 -1.21
C VAL A 21 21.16 16.13 -2.46
N ARG A 22 22.27 15.40 -2.54
CA ARG A 22 22.59 14.53 -3.68
C ARG A 22 21.62 13.36 -3.84
N LEU A 23 21.04 12.86 -2.75
CA LEU A 23 20.03 11.79 -2.78
C LEU A 23 18.60 12.34 -2.88
N SER A 24 18.30 13.47 -2.22
CA SER A 24 16.94 14.02 -2.14
C SER A 24 16.49 14.63 -3.46
N ILE A 25 17.35 15.36 -4.18
CA ILE A 25 17.00 15.99 -5.46
C ILE A 25 16.50 14.95 -6.49
N PRO A 26 17.25 13.87 -6.77
CA PRO A 26 16.77 12.84 -7.70
C PRO A 26 15.54 12.10 -7.17
N ALA A 27 15.44 11.82 -5.87
CA ALA A 27 14.27 11.17 -5.29
C ALA A 27 12.99 12.02 -5.40
N ILE A 28 13.08 13.33 -5.12
CA ILE A 28 11.97 14.29 -5.24
C ILE A 28 11.57 14.40 -6.72
N THR A 29 12.53 14.53 -7.62
CA THR A 29 12.26 14.59 -9.07
C THR A 29 11.53 13.33 -9.54
N ALA A 30 11.97 12.14 -9.11
CA ALA A 30 11.31 10.88 -9.45
C ALA A 30 9.86 10.82 -8.93
N GLN A 31 9.61 11.30 -7.71
CA GLN A 31 8.25 11.38 -7.16
C GLN A 31 7.36 12.36 -7.92
N ILE A 32 7.89 13.52 -8.34
CA ILE A 32 7.15 14.48 -9.16
C ILE A 32 6.78 13.86 -10.51
N VAL A 33 7.72 13.19 -11.18
CA VAL A 33 7.47 12.52 -12.47
C VAL A 33 6.42 11.41 -12.31
N ASN A 34 6.52 10.60 -11.25
CA ASN A 34 5.55 9.54 -10.97
C ASN A 34 4.14 10.11 -10.72
N MET A 35 4.05 11.22 -9.98
CA MET A 35 2.78 11.93 -9.76
C MET A 35 2.19 12.46 -11.08
N LEU A 36 3.00 13.09 -11.93
CA LEU A 36 2.55 13.59 -13.23
C LEU A 36 2.05 12.45 -14.13
N TYR A 37 2.74 11.31 -14.15
CA TYR A 37 2.31 10.13 -14.88
C TYR A 37 0.93 9.63 -14.42
N ASN A 38 0.73 9.52 -13.09
CA ASN A 38 -0.56 9.12 -12.52
C ASN A 38 -1.69 10.11 -12.87
N ILE A 39 -1.41 11.42 -12.92
CA ILE A 39 -2.40 12.42 -13.32
C ILE A 39 -2.76 12.27 -14.79
N VAL A 40 -1.76 12.13 -15.67
CA VAL A 40 -1.98 12.00 -17.12
C VAL A 40 -2.75 10.72 -17.44
N ASP A 41 -2.38 9.59 -16.83
CA ASP A 41 -3.06 8.31 -17.03
C ASP A 41 -4.55 8.38 -16.63
N ARG A 42 -4.86 9.03 -15.49
CA ARG A 42 -6.24 9.28 -15.06
C ARG A 42 -7.01 10.21 -16.01
N ILE A 43 -6.37 11.24 -16.57
CA ILE A 43 -7.01 12.13 -17.56
C ILE A 43 -7.35 11.35 -18.84
N TYR A 44 -6.46 10.46 -19.29
CA TYR A 44 -6.68 9.61 -20.46
C TYR A 44 -7.83 8.61 -20.24
N ILE A 45 -7.83 7.89 -19.11
CA ILE A 45 -8.91 6.95 -18.76
C ILE A 45 -10.25 7.68 -18.58
N GLY A 46 -10.24 8.90 -18.03
CA GLY A 46 -11.43 9.72 -17.85
C GLY A 46 -12.07 10.21 -19.16
N HIS A 47 -11.30 10.31 -20.25
CA HIS A 47 -11.79 10.73 -21.57
C HIS A 47 -12.31 9.57 -22.43
N ILE A 48 -12.34 8.32 -21.93
CA ILE A 48 -12.89 7.18 -22.68
C ILE A 48 -14.43 7.32 -22.76
N PRO A 49 -15.02 7.53 -23.95
CA PRO A 49 -16.45 7.77 -24.09
C PRO A 49 -17.27 6.53 -23.69
N GLY A 50 -18.31 6.72 -22.88
CA GLY A 50 -19.35 5.72 -22.62
C GLY A 50 -19.14 4.78 -21.43
N VAL A 51 -17.90 4.55 -20.97
CA VAL A 51 -17.61 3.58 -19.88
C VAL A 51 -16.63 4.12 -18.84
N GLY A 52 -15.72 5.02 -19.23
CA GLY A 52 -14.64 5.51 -18.36
C GLY A 52 -15.14 6.39 -17.22
N ALA A 53 -15.99 7.38 -17.51
CA ALA A 53 -16.40 8.38 -16.51
C ALA A 53 -17.19 7.81 -15.30
N PRO A 54 -18.20 6.93 -15.45
CA PRO A 54 -18.95 6.40 -14.31
C PRO A 54 -18.13 5.44 -13.46
N ALA A 55 -17.35 4.54 -14.08
CA ALA A 55 -16.50 3.58 -13.39
C ALA A 55 -15.32 4.26 -12.67
N LEU A 56 -14.66 5.21 -13.33
CA LEU A 56 -13.56 5.98 -12.74
C LEU A 56 -14.05 6.89 -11.60
N THR A 57 -15.25 7.46 -11.71
CA THR A 57 -15.87 8.26 -10.64
C THR A 57 -16.27 7.35 -9.47
N GLY A 58 -16.90 6.20 -9.72
CA GLY A 58 -17.29 5.24 -8.67
C GLY A 58 -16.10 4.67 -7.89
N VAL A 59 -15.05 4.22 -8.59
CA VAL A 59 -13.80 3.77 -7.98
C VAL A 59 -13.05 4.92 -7.30
N GLY A 60 -13.08 6.11 -7.90
CA GLY A 60 -12.44 7.31 -7.38
C GLY A 60 -12.97 7.74 -6.01
N VAL A 61 -14.26 7.55 -5.74
CA VAL A 61 -14.86 7.86 -4.42
C VAL A 61 -14.45 6.84 -3.35
N CYS A 62 -14.10 5.61 -3.72
CA CYS A 62 -13.59 4.59 -2.80
C CYS A 62 -12.11 4.81 -2.42
N MET A 63 -11.33 5.50 -3.26
CA MET A 63 -9.88 5.67 -3.08
C MET A 63 -9.47 6.30 -1.73
N PRO A 64 -10.12 7.36 -1.22
CA PRO A 64 -9.79 7.92 0.09
C PRO A 64 -9.92 6.89 1.21
N ILE A 65 -10.95 6.04 1.15
CA ILE A 65 -11.20 5.00 2.15
C ILE A 65 -10.11 3.93 2.07
N ILE A 66 -9.77 3.48 0.86
CA ILE A 66 -8.69 2.52 0.61
C ILE A 66 -7.32 3.06 1.09
N MET A 67 -7.06 4.35 0.87
CA MET A 67 -5.85 5.00 1.37
C MET A 67 -5.80 4.99 2.90
N ILE A 68 -6.91 5.30 3.58
CA ILE A 68 -6.98 5.24 5.05
C ILE A 68 -6.71 3.83 5.54
N ILE A 69 -7.34 2.81 4.94
CA ILE A 69 -7.09 1.39 5.28
C ILE A 69 -5.60 1.06 5.11
N SER A 70 -5.01 1.44 3.99
CA SER A 70 -3.59 1.18 3.70
C SER A 70 -2.66 1.94 4.63
N ALA A 71 -3.04 3.13 5.09
CA ALA A 71 -2.24 3.92 6.03
C ALA A 71 -2.05 3.21 7.37
N PHE A 72 -3.05 2.44 7.84
CA PHE A 72 -2.89 1.59 9.02
C PHE A 72 -1.90 0.44 8.79
N ALA A 73 -1.88 -0.14 7.60
CA ALA A 73 -0.88 -1.15 7.27
C ALA A 73 0.53 -0.53 7.31
N ALA A 74 0.65 0.67 6.76
CA ALA A 74 1.88 1.46 6.74
C ALA A 74 2.32 1.87 8.15
N LEU A 75 1.38 2.19 9.05
CA LEU A 75 1.65 2.51 10.46
C LEU A 75 2.36 1.36 11.17
N VAL A 76 1.85 0.14 11.03
CA VAL A 76 2.45 -1.05 11.65
C VAL A 76 3.78 -1.40 10.98
N SER A 77 3.88 -1.28 9.66
CA SER A 77 5.08 -1.64 8.92
C SER A 77 6.24 -0.67 9.21
N MET A 78 5.99 0.65 9.12
CA MET A 78 7.00 1.68 9.36
C MET A 78 7.41 1.77 10.84
N GLY A 79 6.52 1.40 11.78
CA GLY A 79 6.85 1.34 13.20
C GLY A 79 7.60 0.06 13.60
N GLY A 80 7.19 -1.09 13.04
CA GLY A 80 7.64 -2.41 13.48
C GLY A 80 8.86 -2.94 12.72
N ALA A 81 8.93 -2.77 11.41
CA ALA A 81 10.00 -3.34 10.59
C ALA A 81 11.39 -2.76 10.93
N PRO A 82 11.57 -1.44 11.16
CA PRO A 82 12.86 -0.90 11.61
C PRO A 82 13.27 -1.42 12.99
N ARG A 83 12.32 -1.55 13.93
CA ARG A 83 12.61 -2.12 15.26
C ARG A 83 13.06 -3.57 15.17
N ALA A 84 12.38 -4.39 14.39
CA ALA A 84 12.79 -5.78 14.13
C ALA A 84 14.20 -5.84 13.51
N SER A 85 14.50 -4.96 12.54
CA SER A 85 15.83 -4.87 11.91
C SER A 85 16.94 -4.50 12.92
N ILE A 86 16.67 -3.57 13.85
CA ILE A 86 17.61 -3.19 14.91
C ILE A 86 17.91 -4.38 15.85
N PHE A 87 16.89 -5.13 16.29
CA PHE A 87 17.09 -6.30 17.14
C PHE A 87 17.88 -7.41 16.44
N MET A 88 17.61 -7.63 15.15
CA MET A 88 18.38 -8.56 14.34
C MET A 88 19.85 -8.14 14.18
N GLY A 89 20.11 -6.85 13.97
CA GLY A 89 21.47 -6.31 13.93
C GLY A 89 22.24 -6.50 15.24
N ARG A 90 21.53 -6.58 16.37
CA ARG A 90 22.09 -6.89 17.70
C ARG A 90 22.23 -8.40 17.98
N GLN A 91 21.95 -9.26 17.00
CA GLN A 91 21.87 -10.72 17.17
C GLN A 91 20.79 -11.19 18.18
N ASP A 92 19.87 -10.29 18.56
CA ASP A 92 18.74 -10.61 19.45
C ASP A 92 17.54 -11.10 18.65
N LYS A 93 17.60 -12.38 18.27
CA LYS A 93 16.57 -13.03 17.46
C LYS A 93 15.24 -13.17 18.21
N GLU A 94 15.27 -13.31 19.54
CA GLU A 94 14.07 -13.48 20.34
C GLU A 94 13.23 -12.20 20.35
N SER A 95 13.86 -11.05 20.60
CA SER A 95 13.18 -9.75 20.57
C SER A 95 12.68 -9.39 19.17
N ALA A 96 13.43 -9.76 18.12
CA ALA A 96 13.02 -9.58 16.73
C ALA A 96 11.73 -10.38 16.42
N GLN A 97 11.69 -11.66 16.80
CA GLN A 97 10.52 -12.53 16.62
C GLN A 97 9.31 -12.06 17.43
N LYS A 98 9.51 -11.64 18.69
CA LYS A 98 8.45 -11.04 19.51
C LYS A 98 7.89 -9.77 18.88
N THR A 99 8.75 -8.92 18.32
CA THR A 99 8.31 -7.69 17.62
C THR A 99 7.46 -8.04 16.40
N LEU A 100 7.92 -8.97 15.57
CA LEU A 100 7.16 -9.42 14.39
C LEU A 100 5.82 -10.04 14.79
N GLY A 101 5.81 -10.93 15.78
CA GLY A 101 4.58 -11.57 16.27
C GLY A 101 3.57 -10.56 16.83
N ASN A 102 4.03 -9.58 17.61
CA ASN A 102 3.18 -8.51 18.13
C ASN A 102 2.60 -7.65 17.01
N CYS A 103 3.42 -7.26 16.02
CA CYS A 103 2.96 -6.51 14.86
C CYS A 103 1.98 -7.32 14.01
N PHE A 104 2.18 -8.62 13.87
CA PHE A 104 1.26 -9.51 13.15
C PHE A 104 -0.10 -9.59 13.83
N ILE A 105 -0.13 -9.82 15.15
CA ILE A 105 -1.38 -9.84 15.94
C ILE A 105 -2.07 -8.47 15.87
N LEU A 106 -1.31 -7.39 16.04
CA LEU A 106 -1.84 -6.02 15.92
C LEU A 106 -2.47 -5.78 14.55
N GLN A 107 -1.85 -6.27 13.47
CA GLN A 107 -2.38 -6.14 12.12
C GLN A 107 -3.68 -6.92 11.92
N ILE A 108 -3.80 -8.11 12.51
CA ILE A 108 -5.05 -8.87 12.50
C ILE A 108 -6.15 -8.10 13.24
N ILE A 109 -5.85 -7.56 14.42
CA ILE A 109 -6.83 -6.78 15.20
C ILE A 109 -7.28 -5.54 14.41
N ILE A 110 -6.32 -4.77 13.88
CA ILE A 110 -6.60 -3.56 13.09
C ILE A 110 -7.43 -3.92 11.85
N SER A 111 -7.06 -4.97 11.12
CA SER A 111 -7.80 -5.36 9.92
C SER A 111 -9.22 -5.80 10.22
N LEU A 112 -9.46 -6.57 11.28
CA LEU A 112 -10.81 -6.93 11.72
C LEU A 112 -11.65 -5.70 12.10
N VAL A 113 -11.08 -4.79 12.88
CA VAL A 113 -11.75 -3.54 13.27
C VAL A 113 -12.08 -2.71 12.04
N LEU A 114 -11.15 -2.56 11.10
CA LEU A 114 -11.37 -1.81 9.86
C LEU A 114 -12.43 -2.47 8.97
N THR A 115 -12.41 -3.79 8.82
CA THR A 115 -13.44 -4.52 8.06
C THR A 115 -14.83 -4.25 8.66
N VAL A 116 -14.99 -4.35 9.98
CA VAL A 116 -16.28 -4.08 10.65
C VAL A 116 -16.70 -2.62 10.45
N VAL A 117 -15.79 -1.67 10.68
CA VAL A 117 -16.07 -0.23 10.53
C VAL A 117 -16.47 0.10 9.09
N VAL A 118 -15.74 -0.41 8.10
CA VAL A 118 -16.00 -0.12 6.69
C VAL A 118 -17.31 -0.76 6.24
N VAL A 119 -17.63 -1.99 6.64
CA VAL A 119 -18.90 -2.65 6.25
C VAL A 119 -20.11 -1.97 6.90
N VAL A 120 -20.03 -1.61 8.19
CA VAL A 120 -21.16 -1.00 8.91
C VAL A 120 -21.42 0.43 8.45
N TRP A 121 -20.38 1.23 8.23
CA TRP A 121 -20.50 2.65 7.86
C TRP A 121 -20.25 2.94 6.37
N ASN A 122 -20.19 1.91 5.52
CA ASN A 122 -19.91 2.00 4.08
C ASN A 122 -20.67 3.16 3.42
N GLY A 123 -22.01 3.15 3.52
CA GLY A 123 -22.86 4.16 2.88
C GLY A 123 -22.62 5.58 3.40
N GLN A 124 -22.30 5.74 4.68
CA GLN A 124 -21.99 7.05 5.28
C GLN A 124 -20.63 7.56 4.82
N PHE A 125 -19.61 6.69 4.75
CA PHE A 125 -18.31 7.06 4.22
C PHE A 125 -18.40 7.44 2.75
N LEU A 126 -19.07 6.61 1.93
CA LEU A 126 -19.21 6.89 0.50
C LEU A 126 -19.91 8.22 0.24
N THR A 127 -21.01 8.51 0.94
CA THR A 127 -21.70 9.80 0.80
C THR A 127 -20.88 10.97 1.33
N ALA A 128 -20.14 10.80 2.43
CA ALA A 128 -19.23 11.82 2.97
C ALA A 128 -18.06 12.15 2.02
N PHE A 129 -17.56 11.15 1.29
CA PHE A 129 -16.50 11.32 0.29
C PHE A 129 -17.00 11.67 -1.11
N GLY A 130 -18.31 11.94 -1.28
CA GLY A 130 -18.87 12.52 -2.50
C GLY A 130 -19.56 11.55 -3.45
N ALA A 131 -19.97 10.36 -2.99
CA ALA A 131 -20.79 9.45 -3.80
C ALA A 131 -22.16 10.06 -4.07
N SER A 132 -22.54 10.12 -5.34
CA SER A 132 -23.88 10.49 -5.79
C SER A 132 -24.83 9.28 -5.77
N ALA A 133 -26.15 9.51 -5.82
CA ALA A 133 -27.15 8.43 -5.80
C ALA A 133 -26.94 7.37 -6.89
N ASN A 134 -26.39 7.76 -8.06
CA ASN A 134 -26.09 6.84 -9.16
C ASN A 134 -24.77 6.07 -8.99
N THR A 135 -23.86 6.51 -8.12
CA THR A 135 -22.54 5.87 -7.91
C THR A 135 -22.45 5.10 -6.60
N VAL A 136 -23.32 5.41 -5.63
CA VAL A 136 -23.29 4.79 -4.29
C VAL A 136 -23.54 3.28 -4.33
N GLY A 137 -24.38 2.79 -5.26
CA GLY A 137 -24.67 1.35 -5.39
C GLY A 137 -23.44 0.54 -5.82
N TYR A 138 -22.75 0.98 -6.88
CA TYR A 138 -21.51 0.33 -7.34
C TYR A 138 -20.39 0.45 -6.31
N ALA A 139 -20.19 1.65 -5.76
CA ALA A 139 -19.16 1.90 -4.77
C ALA A 139 -19.38 1.08 -3.49
N HIS A 140 -20.64 0.88 -3.08
CA HIS A 140 -20.99 0.10 -1.89
C HIS A 140 -20.63 -1.38 -2.07
N SER A 141 -21.01 -1.98 -3.20
CA SER A 141 -20.65 -3.38 -3.51
C SER A 141 -19.14 -3.56 -3.59
N TYR A 142 -18.45 -2.66 -4.29
CA TYR A 142 -17.00 -2.69 -4.41
C TYR A 142 -16.31 -2.59 -3.05
N LEU A 143 -16.70 -1.61 -2.22
CA LEU A 143 -16.08 -1.39 -0.92
C LEU A 143 -16.36 -2.53 0.06
N THR A 144 -17.54 -3.18 -0.04
CA THR A 144 -17.87 -4.36 0.77
C THR A 144 -16.96 -5.54 0.42
N VAL A 145 -16.77 -5.82 -0.87
CA VAL A 145 -15.85 -6.87 -1.32
C VAL A 145 -14.41 -6.56 -0.91
N TYR A 146 -13.99 -5.30 -1.06
CA TYR A 146 -12.67 -4.84 -0.59
C TYR A 146 -12.52 -4.98 0.93
N ALA A 147 -13.55 -4.67 1.71
CA ALA A 147 -13.52 -4.77 3.16
C ALA A 147 -13.31 -6.22 3.64
N LEU A 148 -13.90 -7.20 2.94
CA LEU A 148 -13.66 -8.62 3.21
C LEU A 148 -12.21 -9.02 2.88
N GLY A 149 -11.64 -8.45 1.82
CA GLY A 149 -10.24 -8.65 1.43
C GLY A 149 -9.23 -7.87 2.29
N THR A 150 -9.68 -6.91 3.11
CA THR A 150 -8.81 -5.98 3.84
C THR A 150 -7.84 -6.69 4.78
N ILE A 151 -8.23 -7.83 5.36
CA ILE A 151 -7.33 -8.66 6.20
C ILE A 151 -6.11 -9.12 5.41
N PHE A 152 -6.32 -9.63 4.19
CA PHE A 152 -5.23 -10.11 3.34
C PHE A 152 -4.36 -8.95 2.85
N VAL A 153 -4.97 -7.83 2.47
CA VAL A 153 -4.25 -6.63 2.02
C VAL A 153 -3.38 -6.06 3.15
N GLN A 154 -3.93 -5.94 4.35
CA GLN A 154 -3.24 -5.45 5.55
C GLN A 154 -2.05 -6.32 5.94
N LEU A 155 -2.23 -7.64 5.93
CA LEU A 155 -1.16 -8.59 6.21
C LEU A 155 -0.08 -8.55 5.13
N THR A 156 -0.47 -8.50 3.86
CA THR A 156 0.47 -8.41 2.73
C THR A 156 1.30 -7.14 2.85
N LEU A 157 0.67 -5.96 2.86
CA LEU A 157 1.38 -4.69 2.92
C LEU A 157 2.19 -4.53 4.22
N GLY A 158 1.62 -4.94 5.35
CA GLY A 158 2.25 -4.81 6.66
C GLY A 158 3.47 -5.69 6.83
N MET A 159 3.34 -6.98 6.51
CA MET A 159 4.39 -7.98 6.77
C MET A 159 5.45 -8.00 5.67
N ASN A 160 5.14 -7.55 4.45
CA ASN A 160 6.11 -7.45 3.37
C ASN A 160 7.30 -6.56 3.74
N ALA A 161 7.06 -5.47 4.48
CA ALA A 161 8.13 -4.61 4.99
C ALA A 161 9.10 -5.35 5.92
N PHE A 162 8.60 -6.30 6.73
CA PHE A 162 9.46 -7.12 7.59
C PHE A 162 10.30 -8.11 6.78
N ILE A 163 9.76 -8.69 5.71
CA ILE A 163 10.51 -9.58 4.80
C ILE A 163 11.64 -8.80 4.12
N THR A 164 11.32 -7.59 3.64
CA THR A 164 12.32 -6.69 3.03
C THR A 164 13.38 -6.26 4.04
N ALA A 165 13.00 -5.88 5.26
CA ALA A 165 13.91 -5.44 6.32
C ALA A 165 14.89 -6.53 6.79
N GLN A 166 14.59 -7.79 6.52
CA GLN A 166 15.44 -8.95 6.79
C GLN A 166 16.44 -9.25 5.66
N GLY A 167 16.41 -8.51 4.55
CA GLY A 167 17.26 -8.74 3.38
C GLY A 167 16.63 -9.65 2.32
N PHE A 168 15.44 -10.20 2.54
CA PHE A 168 14.73 -11.07 1.59
C PHE A 168 13.85 -10.28 0.60
N ALA A 169 14.39 -9.19 0.04
CA ALA A 169 13.65 -8.30 -0.86
C ALA A 169 13.07 -9.03 -2.09
N ALA A 170 13.80 -10.01 -2.65
CA ALA A 170 13.33 -10.81 -3.79
C ALA A 170 12.08 -11.65 -3.43
N THR A 171 12.08 -12.29 -2.26
CA THR A 171 10.92 -13.02 -1.73
C THR A 171 9.75 -12.08 -1.46
N SER A 172 10.05 -10.89 -0.94
CA SER A 172 9.08 -9.82 -0.73
C SER A 172 8.38 -9.42 -2.04
N MET A 173 9.16 -9.14 -3.10
CA MET A 173 8.61 -8.83 -4.41
C MET A 173 7.76 -9.97 -4.96
N LEU A 174 8.22 -11.22 -4.83
CA LEU A 174 7.47 -12.40 -5.30
C LEU A 174 6.08 -12.50 -4.64
N THR A 175 5.98 -12.27 -3.33
CA THR A 175 4.67 -12.29 -2.64
C THR A 175 3.72 -11.21 -3.13
N VAL A 176 4.21 -10.00 -3.44
CA VAL A 176 3.40 -8.93 -4.04
C VAL A 176 3.00 -9.29 -5.46
N CYS A 177 3.91 -9.83 -6.26
CA CYS A 177 3.63 -10.27 -7.64
C CYS A 177 2.55 -11.36 -7.67
N ILE A 178 2.61 -12.35 -6.78
CA ILE A 178 1.58 -13.38 -6.67
C ILE A 178 0.23 -12.73 -6.32
N GLY A 179 0.20 -11.81 -5.36
CA GLY A 179 -1.01 -11.06 -5.01
C GLY A 179 -1.58 -10.26 -6.18
N ALA A 180 -0.72 -9.58 -6.94
CA ALA A 180 -1.11 -8.82 -8.13
C ALA A 180 -1.65 -9.72 -9.25
N VAL A 181 -1.02 -10.88 -9.50
CA VAL A 181 -1.50 -11.85 -10.49
C VAL A 181 -2.85 -12.43 -10.07
N CYS A 182 -3.00 -12.82 -8.79
CA CYS A 182 -4.30 -13.26 -8.27
C CYS A 182 -5.37 -12.16 -8.41
N ASN A 183 -5.02 -10.91 -8.12
CA ASN A 183 -5.93 -9.77 -8.26
C ASN A 183 -6.33 -9.55 -9.74
N ILE A 184 -5.40 -9.57 -10.68
CA ILE A 184 -5.66 -9.43 -12.13
C ILE A 184 -6.55 -10.57 -12.67
N ILE A 185 -6.44 -11.78 -12.13
CA ILE A 185 -7.31 -12.91 -12.52
C ILE A 185 -8.72 -12.78 -11.91
N LEU A 186 -8.81 -12.26 -10.67
CA LEU A 186 -10.07 -12.08 -9.95
C LEU A 186 -10.86 -10.84 -10.39
N ASP A 187 -10.20 -9.78 -10.84
CA ASP A 187 -10.83 -8.51 -11.27
C ASP A 187 -11.85 -8.69 -12.41
N PRO A 188 -11.55 -9.46 -13.48
CA PRO A 188 -12.52 -9.77 -14.53
C PRO A 188 -13.73 -10.53 -14.02
N MET A 189 -13.56 -11.44 -13.04
CA MET A 189 -14.68 -12.20 -12.47
C MET A 189 -15.59 -11.32 -11.59
N GLN A 190 -15.02 -10.36 -10.86
CA GLN A 190 -15.80 -9.42 -10.05
C GLN A 190 -16.49 -8.35 -10.92
N THR A 191 -15.85 -7.89 -12.00
CA THR A 191 -16.42 -6.88 -12.89
C THR A 191 -17.53 -7.43 -13.80
N VAL A 192 -17.46 -8.73 -14.18
CA VAL A 192 -18.47 -9.39 -15.04
C VAL A 192 -19.76 -9.77 -14.28
N SER A 193 -19.75 -9.78 -12.95
CA SER A 193 -20.91 -10.14 -12.13
C SER A 193 -21.71 -8.93 -11.59
N ILE A 194 -21.43 -7.71 -12.05
CA ILE A 194 -22.14 -6.47 -11.67
C ILE A 194 -22.92 -5.90 -12.85
#